data_AF-A0A2R4WW10-F1
#
_entry.id   AF-A0A2R4WW10-F1
#
_cell.length_a   1.000
_cell.length_b   1.000
_cell.length_c   1.000
_cell.angle_alpha   90.00
_cell.angle_beta   90.00
_cell.angle_gamma   90.00
#
_symmetry.space_group_name_H-M   'P 1'
#
loop_
_entity.id
_entity.type
_entity.pdbx_description
1 polymer ?
#
loop_
_entity_poly.entity_id
_entity_poly.type
_entity_poly.pdbx_seq_one_letter_code
_entity_poly.pdbx_strand_id
1 'polypeptide(L)'
;MEIHVHIDTDFHITTLVHAYSDMLIMKIGEGYTPYILSLLYKPLRGPREWVLGEMKQGITEAYKTLLLRVARKPRSPAHRNRLPEWVLVPDWPVPKGVKASLREVTLNNGLHYQGLALIPPRSRLREGLDAHFATHQALYTRGAVARIHAEPITETPRLAAFYLFKSLQRRRADFDSVIILPRAISELEDSDTVRSVI
;
A
#
# COMPACT_ATOMS: atom_id res chain seq x y z
N MET A 1 27.32 -7.11 -30.75
CA MET A 1 26.75 -8.29 -30.08
C MET A 1 26.16 -7.80 -28.77
N GLU A 2 24.92 -7.32 -28.81
CA GLU A 2 24.21 -6.87 -27.61
C GLU A 2 23.71 -8.10 -26.85
N ILE A 3 24.19 -8.26 -25.61
CA ILE A 3 23.74 -9.32 -24.72
C ILE A 3 22.44 -8.81 -24.10
N HIS A 4 21.31 -9.16 -24.71
CA HIS A 4 20.02 -9.10 -24.02
C HIS A 4 20.03 -10.15 -22.91
N VAL A 5 20.41 -9.74 -21.71
CA VAL A 5 20.24 -10.56 -20.51
C VAL A 5 18.74 -10.60 -20.22
N HIS A 6 18.08 -11.67 -20.68
CA HIS A 6 16.73 -11.99 -20.26
C HIS A 6 16.81 -12.50 -18.82
N ILE A 7 16.85 -11.57 -17.85
CA ILE A 7 16.81 -11.91 -16.43
C ILE A 7 15.41 -12.44 -16.14
N ASP A 8 15.35 -13.70 -15.72
CA ASP A 8 14.12 -14.45 -15.55
C ASP A 8 13.18 -13.75 -14.54
N THR A 9 11.93 -13.53 -14.94
CA THR A 9 10.94 -12.79 -14.13
C THR A 9 10.68 -13.49 -12.79
N ASP A 10 10.80 -14.81 -12.76
CA ASP A 10 10.63 -15.63 -11.56
C ASP A 10 11.77 -15.45 -10.55
N PHE A 11 12.99 -15.14 -11.00
CA PHE A 11 14.14 -14.86 -10.13
C PHE A 11 13.97 -13.54 -9.38
N HIS A 12 13.50 -12.49 -10.07
CA HIS A 12 13.22 -11.19 -9.44
C HIS A 12 12.08 -11.26 -8.43
N ILE A 13 11.01 -11.98 -8.75
CA ILE A 13 9.87 -12.16 -7.83
C ILE A 13 10.32 -12.90 -6.57
N THR A 14 11.08 -13.98 -6.71
CA THR A 14 11.59 -14.74 -5.56
C THR A 14 12.48 -13.88 -4.66
N THR A 15 13.34 -13.06 -5.25
CA THR A 15 14.22 -12.13 -4.52
C THR A 15 13.42 -11.09 -3.73
N LEU A 16 12.36 -10.51 -4.33
CA LEU A 16 11.51 -9.54 -3.65
C LEU A 16 10.65 -10.18 -2.57
N VAL A 17 10.12 -11.39 -2.81
CA VAL A 17 9.42 -12.18 -1.79
C VAL A 17 10.32 -12.34 -0.57
N HIS A 18 11.58 -12.72 -0.77
CA HIS A 18 12.52 -12.88 0.32
C HIS A 18 12.80 -11.54 1.02
N ALA A 19 13.14 -10.48 0.28
CA ALA A 19 13.46 -9.18 0.85
C ALA A 19 12.32 -8.60 1.72
N TYR A 20 11.07 -8.66 1.24
CA TYR A 20 9.92 -8.17 2.00
C TYR A 20 9.47 -9.15 3.09
N SER A 21 9.73 -10.46 2.94
CA SER A 21 9.58 -11.42 4.06
C SER A 21 10.54 -11.08 5.19
N ASP A 22 11.80 -10.80 4.86
CA ASP A 22 12.83 -10.44 5.84
C ASP A 22 12.48 -9.12 6.52
N MET A 23 12.03 -8.11 5.75
CA MET A 23 11.52 -6.86 6.31
C MET A 23 10.36 -7.10 7.27
N LEU A 24 9.36 -7.92 6.90
CA LEU A 24 8.24 -8.28 7.76
C LEU A 24 8.72 -8.98 9.05
N ILE A 25 9.62 -9.96 8.94
CA ILE A 25 10.17 -10.69 10.08
C ILE A 25 10.88 -9.73 11.04
N MET A 26 11.75 -8.85 10.51
CA MET A 26 12.44 -7.85 11.31
C MET A 26 11.45 -6.93 12.03
N LYS A 27 10.46 -6.39 11.32
CA LYS A 27 9.47 -5.46 11.89
C LYS A 27 8.59 -6.12 12.94
N ILE A 28 8.18 -7.37 12.72
CA ILE A 28 7.44 -8.16 13.72
C ILE A 28 8.33 -8.41 14.94
N GLY A 29 9.62 -8.70 14.74
CA GLY A 29 10.62 -8.80 15.82
C GLY A 29 10.80 -7.50 16.61
N GLU A 30 10.67 -6.35 15.95
CA GLU A 30 10.63 -5.01 16.58
C GLU A 30 9.30 -4.73 17.31
N GLY A 31 8.32 -5.62 17.21
CA GLY A 31 7.01 -5.52 17.87
C GLY A 31 5.93 -4.84 17.03
N TYR A 32 6.13 -4.68 15.71
CA TYR A 32 5.09 -4.17 14.83
C TYR A 32 3.97 -5.21 14.63
N THR A 33 2.73 -4.72 14.50
CA THR A 33 1.57 -5.55 14.17
C THR A 33 1.27 -5.45 12.66
N PRO A 34 1.35 -6.57 11.91
CA PRO A 34 1.15 -6.59 10.47
C PRO A 34 -0.31 -6.79 10.06
N TYR A 35 -0.72 -6.12 8.97
CA TYR A 35 -2.05 -6.21 8.37
C TYR A 35 -1.95 -6.28 6.84
N ILE A 36 -2.90 -7.00 6.21
CA ILE A 36 -3.22 -6.83 4.80
C ILE A 36 -4.12 -5.60 4.68
N LEU A 37 -3.73 -4.63 3.85
CA LEU A 37 -4.43 -3.38 3.61
C LEU A 37 -5.03 -3.36 2.22
N SER A 38 -6.31 -3.00 2.09
CA SER A 38 -7.00 -2.82 0.81
C SER A 38 -7.67 -1.46 0.74
N LEU A 39 -7.45 -0.73 -0.36
CA LEU A 39 -8.11 0.54 -0.67
C LEU A 39 -9.00 0.37 -1.90
N LEU A 40 -10.31 0.53 -1.71
CA LEU A 40 -11.28 0.59 -2.79
C LEU A 40 -11.62 2.05 -3.09
N TYR A 41 -11.91 2.33 -4.36
CA TYR A 41 -12.06 3.69 -4.87
C TYR A 41 -13.44 3.93 -5.42
N LYS A 42 -13.85 5.19 -5.38
CA LYS A 42 -15.06 5.67 -6.06
C LYS A 42 -14.86 5.54 -7.57
N PRO A 43 -15.95 5.49 -8.36
CA PRO A 43 -15.85 5.62 -9.81
C PRO A 43 -15.15 6.94 -10.18
N LEU A 44 -13.99 6.85 -10.81
CA LEU A 44 -13.23 7.96 -11.37
C LEU A 44 -13.36 7.89 -12.90
N ARG A 45 -13.48 9.06 -13.53
CA ARG A 45 -13.56 9.20 -15.00
C ARG A 45 -12.50 10.17 -15.45
N GLY A 46 -11.68 9.76 -16.41
CA GLY A 46 -10.64 10.62 -16.98
C GLY A 46 -9.47 9.81 -17.56
N PRO A 47 -8.42 10.50 -18.03
CA PRO A 47 -7.19 9.86 -18.48
C PRO A 47 -6.59 8.96 -17.39
N ARG A 48 -5.96 7.86 -17.79
CA ARG A 48 -5.39 6.86 -16.87
C ARG A 48 -4.43 7.48 -15.85
N GLU A 49 -3.58 8.41 -16.29
CA GLU A 49 -2.62 9.10 -15.42
C GLU A 49 -3.33 9.93 -14.35
N TRP A 50 -4.39 10.64 -14.72
CA TRP A 50 -5.20 11.40 -13.79
C TRP A 50 -5.88 10.50 -12.76
N VAL A 51 -6.47 9.39 -13.20
CA VAL A 51 -7.08 8.38 -12.31
C VAL A 51 -6.05 7.83 -11.33
N LEU A 52 -4.85 7.46 -11.80
CA LEU A 52 -3.75 6.99 -10.95
C LEU A 52 -3.30 8.07 -9.96
N GLY A 53 -3.22 9.32 -10.39
CA GLY A 53 -2.88 10.47 -9.54
C GLY A 53 -3.89 10.64 -8.40
N GLU A 54 -5.19 10.62 -8.71
CA GLU A 54 -6.27 10.71 -7.72
C GLU A 54 -6.24 9.54 -6.72
N MET A 55 -5.95 8.33 -7.19
CA MET A 55 -5.81 7.16 -6.32
C MET A 55 -4.62 7.29 -5.37
N LYS A 56 -3.44 7.69 -5.90
CA LYS A 56 -2.23 7.95 -5.11
C LYS A 56 -2.43 9.08 -4.09
N GLN A 57 -3.15 10.13 -4.47
CA GLN A 57 -3.52 11.21 -3.57
C GLN A 57 -4.43 10.70 -2.44
N GLY A 58 -5.41 9.85 -2.78
CA GLY A 58 -6.28 9.17 -1.81
C GLY A 58 -5.50 8.34 -0.79
N ILE A 59 -4.53 7.53 -1.24
CA ILE A 59 -3.61 6.78 -0.36
C ILE A 59 -2.87 7.73 0.59
N THR A 60 -2.32 8.81 0.03
CA THR A 60 -1.53 9.78 0.79
C THR A 60 -2.35 10.43 1.89
N GLU A 61 -3.58 10.84 1.60
CA GLU A 61 -4.46 11.48 2.59
C GLU A 61 -4.96 10.48 3.66
N ALA A 62 -5.25 9.24 3.27
CA ALA A 62 -5.58 8.18 4.22
C ALA A 62 -4.39 7.88 5.16
N TYR A 63 -3.18 7.79 4.62
CA TYR A 63 -1.97 7.56 5.40
C TYR A 63 -1.66 8.72 6.35
N LYS A 64 -1.74 9.98 5.89
CA LYS A 64 -1.58 11.16 6.76
C LYS A 64 -2.58 11.14 7.92
N THR A 65 -3.82 10.78 7.63
CA THR A 65 -4.87 10.64 8.65
C THR A 65 -4.47 9.58 9.68
N LEU A 66 -4.05 8.39 9.24
CA LEU A 66 -3.61 7.31 10.14
C LEU A 66 -2.38 7.72 10.95
N LEU A 67 -1.40 8.36 10.31
CA LEU A 67 -0.14 8.80 10.91
C LEU A 67 -0.38 9.67 12.15
N LEU A 68 -1.34 10.60 12.08
CA LEU A 68 -1.72 11.47 13.19
C LEU A 68 -2.46 10.73 14.32
N ARG A 69 -2.98 9.53 14.05
CA ARG A 69 -3.64 8.67 15.04
C ARG A 69 -2.72 7.64 15.65
N VAL A 70 -1.70 7.21 14.93
CA VAL A 70 -0.66 6.30 15.42
C VAL A 70 0.41 7.05 16.21
N ALA A 71 0.95 8.14 15.65
CA ALA A 71 2.10 8.85 16.21
C ALA A 71 1.69 10.17 16.87
N ARG A 72 2.31 10.49 18.03
CA ARG A 72 2.12 11.79 18.70
C ARG A 72 2.88 12.92 18.01
N LYS A 73 4.12 12.65 17.60
CA LYS A 73 5.05 13.63 17.01
C LYS A 73 5.68 13.05 15.73
N PRO A 74 4.92 12.86 14.64
CA PRO A 74 5.39 12.15 13.45
C PRO A 74 6.58 12.81 12.73
N ARG A 75 6.79 14.12 12.93
CA ARG A 75 7.93 14.86 12.34
C ARG A 75 9.20 14.84 13.20
N SER A 76 9.15 14.30 14.41
CA SER A 76 10.30 14.27 15.31
C SER A 76 11.29 13.18 14.88
N PRO A 77 12.61 13.46 14.75
CA PRO A 77 13.62 12.45 14.44
C PRO A 77 13.56 11.23 15.37
N ALA A 78 13.35 11.44 16.67
CA ALA A 78 13.26 10.39 17.68
C ALA A 78 12.04 9.44 17.52
N HIS A 79 11.06 9.81 16.69
CA HIS A 79 9.85 9.01 16.45
C HIS A 79 9.80 8.40 15.05
N ARG A 80 10.83 8.62 14.21
CA ARG A 80 10.88 8.10 12.84
C ARG A 80 10.82 6.58 12.79
N ASN A 81 11.46 5.90 13.75
CA ASN A 81 11.45 4.43 13.86
C ASN A 81 10.18 3.90 14.55
N ARG A 82 9.12 4.72 14.65
CA ARG A 82 7.83 4.37 15.28
C ARG A 82 6.66 4.93 14.48
N LEU A 83 6.81 4.99 13.16
CA LEU A 83 5.75 5.39 12.25
C LEU A 83 5.06 4.14 11.68
N PRO A 84 3.77 4.22 11.31
CA PRO A 84 3.14 3.18 10.54
C PRO A 84 3.80 3.07 9.17
N GLU A 85 4.00 1.85 8.66
CA GLU A 85 4.63 1.63 7.36
C GLU A 85 3.64 0.96 6.41
N TRP A 86 3.44 1.51 5.22
CA TRP A 86 2.59 0.91 4.18
C TRP A 86 3.43 0.55 2.96
N VAL A 87 3.19 -0.64 2.41
CA VAL A 87 3.73 -1.09 1.12
C VAL A 87 2.55 -1.48 0.27
N LEU A 88 2.24 -0.71 -0.76
CA LEU A 88 1.04 -0.86 -1.58
C LEU A 88 1.37 -1.08 -3.05
N VAL A 89 0.60 -1.93 -3.69
CA VAL A 89 0.74 -2.30 -5.10
C VAL A 89 -0.61 -2.17 -5.80
N PRO A 90 -0.64 -1.78 -7.10
CA PRO A 90 -1.87 -1.77 -7.87
C PRO A 90 -2.38 -3.20 -8.11
N ASP A 91 -3.68 -3.39 -7.92
CA ASP A 91 -4.39 -4.67 -8.06
C ASP A 91 -5.51 -4.51 -9.12
N TRP A 92 -5.30 -5.07 -10.33
CA TRP A 92 -6.24 -5.11 -11.49
C TRP A 92 -7.13 -6.36 -11.58
N PRO A 93 -8.46 -6.27 -11.65
CA PRO A 93 -9.33 -7.42 -11.42
C PRO A 93 -9.01 -8.57 -12.39
N VAL A 94 -8.87 -9.78 -11.86
CA VAL A 94 -8.77 -11.00 -12.69
C VAL A 94 -10.18 -11.33 -13.19
N PRO A 95 -10.38 -11.73 -14.46
CA PRO A 95 -11.63 -12.32 -14.91
C PRO A 95 -11.93 -13.59 -14.09
N LYS A 96 -12.67 -13.44 -12.99
CA LYS A 96 -13.23 -14.58 -12.27
C LYS A 96 -14.48 -14.98 -13.01
N GLY A 97 -14.47 -16.18 -13.61
CA GLY A 97 -15.59 -16.75 -14.37
C GLY A 97 -16.89 -16.96 -13.57
N VAL A 98 -17.02 -16.40 -12.38
CA VAL A 98 -18.23 -16.45 -11.55
C VAL A 98 -18.44 -15.08 -10.87
N LYS A 99 -19.41 -14.34 -11.39
CA LYS A 99 -20.19 -13.24 -10.77
C LYS A 99 -19.45 -12.33 -9.77
N ALA A 100 -18.34 -11.71 -10.17
CA ALA A 100 -18.13 -10.33 -9.73
C ALA A 100 -19.21 -9.49 -10.41
N SER A 101 -19.87 -8.57 -9.70
CA SER A 101 -20.84 -7.72 -10.37
C SER A 101 -20.11 -6.99 -11.51
N LEU A 102 -20.63 -7.03 -12.74
CA LEU A 102 -20.02 -6.33 -13.88
C LEU A 102 -19.71 -4.87 -13.54
N ARG A 103 -20.45 -4.30 -12.59
CA ARG A 103 -20.23 -2.98 -11.99
C ARG A 103 -18.88 -2.87 -11.28
N GLU A 104 -18.50 -3.76 -10.36
CA GLU A 104 -17.19 -3.71 -9.68
C GLU A 104 -16.01 -3.93 -10.64
N VAL A 105 -16.18 -4.74 -11.69
CA VAL A 105 -15.17 -4.94 -12.73
C VAL A 105 -15.03 -3.71 -13.65
N THR A 106 -16.06 -2.89 -13.77
CA THR A 106 -16.08 -1.69 -14.64
C THR A 106 -15.72 -0.39 -13.93
N LEU A 107 -15.75 -0.32 -12.60
CA LEU A 107 -15.31 0.87 -11.86
C LEU A 107 -13.78 0.99 -11.90
N ASN A 108 -13.25 2.08 -12.48
CA ASN A 108 -11.80 2.31 -12.64
C ASN A 108 -11.06 1.18 -13.37
N ASN A 109 -11.75 0.47 -14.27
CA ASN A 109 -11.26 -0.80 -14.87
C ASN A 109 -10.86 -1.85 -13.79
N GLY A 110 -11.53 -1.79 -12.64
CA GLY A 110 -11.32 -2.54 -11.40
C GLY A 110 -9.99 -2.27 -10.67
N LEU A 111 -9.28 -1.19 -11.01
CA LEU A 111 -8.05 -0.84 -10.34
C LEU A 111 -8.29 -0.49 -8.88
N HIS A 112 -7.59 -1.20 -7.99
CA HIS A 112 -7.52 -0.92 -6.56
C HIS A 112 -6.07 -0.97 -6.09
N TYR A 113 -5.82 -0.59 -4.84
CA TYR A 113 -4.51 -0.77 -4.23
C TYR A 113 -4.63 -1.74 -3.06
N GLN A 114 -3.70 -2.67 -2.98
CA GLN A 114 -3.59 -3.62 -1.88
C GLN A 114 -2.15 -3.70 -1.40
N GLY A 115 -1.92 -4.08 -0.16
CA GLY A 115 -0.61 -4.50 0.28
C GLY A 115 -0.49 -4.66 1.79
N LEU A 116 0.63 -4.26 2.36
CA LEU A 116 0.93 -4.39 3.78
C LEU A 116 0.75 -3.07 4.51
N ALA A 117 0.26 -3.16 5.74
CA ALA A 117 0.35 -2.10 6.73
C ALA A 117 0.99 -2.66 8.02
N LEU A 118 2.04 -2.00 8.49
CA LEU A 118 2.73 -2.33 9.73
C LEU A 118 2.46 -1.23 10.74
N ILE A 119 1.88 -1.58 11.89
CA ILE A 119 1.59 -0.64 12.96
C ILE A 119 2.66 -0.78 14.05
N PRO A 120 3.36 0.30 14.43
CA PRO A 120 4.46 0.25 15.39
C PRO A 120 3.98 -0.13 16.79
N PRO A 121 4.85 -0.73 17.60
CA PRO A 121 4.55 -0.95 19.02
C PRO A 121 4.33 0.41 19.71
N ARG A 122 3.51 0.41 20.77
CA ARG A 122 3.15 1.63 21.52
C ARG A 122 2.48 2.71 20.65
N SER A 123 1.78 2.27 19.60
CA SER A 123 0.83 3.10 18.85
C SER A 123 -0.20 3.73 19.79
N ARG A 124 -0.72 4.90 19.42
CA ARG A 124 -1.83 5.57 20.11
C ARG A 124 -3.21 4.98 19.78
N LEU A 125 -3.29 4.09 18.79
CA LEU A 125 -4.52 3.31 18.55
C LEU A 125 -4.81 2.43 19.77
N ARG A 126 -6.07 2.39 20.20
CA ARG A 126 -6.51 1.58 21.36
C ARG A 126 -6.99 0.21 20.94
N GLU A 127 -7.29 0.05 19.66
CA GLU A 127 -7.80 -1.12 19.00
C GLU A 127 -6.90 -1.52 17.82
N GLY A 128 -7.11 -2.73 17.28
CA GLY A 128 -6.46 -3.17 16.04
C GLY A 128 -6.82 -2.27 14.86
N LEU A 129 -5.95 -2.23 13.84
CA LEU A 129 -6.16 -1.39 12.66
C LEU A 129 -7.45 -1.77 11.90
N ASP A 130 -7.77 -3.05 11.88
CA ASP A 130 -9.00 -3.64 11.35
C ASP A 130 -10.25 -3.05 12.01
N ALA A 131 -10.32 -3.11 13.34
CA ALA A 131 -11.41 -2.52 14.12
C ALA A 131 -11.45 -1.00 13.97
N HIS A 132 -10.28 -0.35 14.00
CA HIS A 132 -10.17 1.09 13.84
C HIS A 132 -10.77 1.57 12.52
N PHE A 133 -10.41 0.92 11.41
CA PHE A 133 -10.97 1.25 10.10
C PHE A 133 -12.45 0.90 10.03
N ALA A 134 -12.91 -0.23 10.55
CA ALA A 134 -14.33 -0.58 10.54
C ALA A 134 -15.20 0.51 11.19
N THR A 135 -14.76 1.07 12.33
CA THR A 135 -15.49 2.11 13.06
C THR A 135 -15.32 3.51 12.45
N HIS A 136 -14.16 3.83 11.88
CA HIS A 136 -13.80 5.20 11.52
C HIS A 136 -13.66 5.44 10.01
N GLN A 137 -14.33 4.65 9.15
CA GLN A 137 -14.25 4.76 7.69
C GLN A 137 -14.29 6.20 7.15
N ALA A 138 -15.23 7.01 7.67
CA ALA A 138 -15.44 8.39 7.20
C ALA A 138 -14.20 9.31 7.35
N LEU A 139 -13.26 8.97 8.25
CA LEU A 139 -11.99 9.71 8.37
C LEU A 139 -11.07 9.46 7.17
N TYR A 140 -11.14 8.28 6.58
CA TYR A 140 -10.19 7.77 5.58
C TYR A 140 -10.73 7.81 4.14
N THR A 141 -12.05 7.97 3.94
CA THR A 141 -12.71 7.92 2.63
C THR A 141 -12.90 9.28 1.97
N ARG A 142 -11.92 10.17 2.16
CA ARG A 142 -11.88 11.51 1.54
C ARG A 142 -11.39 11.43 0.09
N GLY A 143 -11.94 12.28 -0.78
CA GLY A 143 -11.60 12.30 -2.20
C GLY A 143 -11.95 10.98 -2.90
N ALA A 144 -10.99 10.39 -3.59
CA ALA A 144 -11.15 9.20 -4.42
C ALA A 144 -11.38 7.88 -3.65
N VAL A 145 -10.94 7.77 -2.41
CA VAL A 145 -11.09 6.53 -1.62
C VAL A 145 -12.55 6.33 -1.23
N ALA A 146 -13.14 5.20 -1.59
CA ALA A 146 -14.50 4.81 -1.20
C ALA A 146 -14.51 4.01 0.09
N ARG A 147 -13.49 3.15 0.30
CA ARG A 147 -13.39 2.27 1.45
C ARG A 147 -11.94 1.88 1.70
N ILE A 148 -11.59 1.74 2.97
CA ILE A 148 -10.30 1.18 3.40
C ILE A 148 -10.56 -0.04 4.30
N HIS A 149 -9.78 -1.09 4.15
CA HIS A 149 -9.93 -2.32 4.94
C HIS A 149 -8.57 -2.81 5.40
N ALA A 150 -8.49 -3.28 6.64
CA ALA A 150 -7.32 -3.96 7.16
C ALA A 150 -7.74 -5.33 7.71
N GLU A 151 -6.92 -6.34 7.45
CA GLU A 151 -7.08 -7.69 7.98
C GLU A 151 -5.79 -8.08 8.71
N PRO A 152 -5.85 -8.47 9.98
CA PRO A 152 -4.65 -8.88 10.71
C PRO A 152 -3.98 -10.07 10.02
N ILE A 153 -2.66 -10.00 9.87
CA ILE A 153 -1.89 -11.17 9.44
C ILE A 153 -1.67 -12.04 10.67
N THR A 154 -2.44 -13.12 10.78
CA THR A 154 -2.31 -14.14 11.84
C THR A 154 -1.45 -15.33 11.42
N GLU A 155 -1.07 -15.37 10.15
CA GLU A 155 -0.28 -16.43 9.53
C GLU A 155 1.22 -16.13 9.57
N THR A 156 2.05 -17.08 9.12
CA THR A 156 3.50 -16.88 9.08
C THR A 156 3.90 -15.67 8.21
N PRO A 157 4.97 -14.92 8.57
CA PRO A 157 5.45 -13.78 7.77
C PRO A 157 5.71 -14.12 6.30
N ARG A 158 6.18 -15.34 6.04
CA ARG A 158 6.43 -15.87 4.68
C ARG A 158 5.14 -15.96 3.87
N LEU A 159 4.04 -16.40 4.49
CA LEU A 159 2.74 -16.50 3.80
C LEU A 159 2.16 -15.10 3.53
N ALA A 160 2.35 -14.14 4.44
CA ALA A 160 1.94 -12.75 4.26
C ALA A 160 2.70 -12.03 3.13
N ALA A 161 4.02 -12.20 3.07
CA ALA A 161 4.81 -11.72 1.95
C ALA A 161 4.35 -12.42 0.66
N PHE A 162 4.16 -13.73 0.71
CA PHE A 162 3.61 -14.48 -0.42
C PHE A 162 2.25 -13.92 -0.88
N TYR A 163 1.37 -13.44 0.01
CA TYR A 163 0.14 -12.75 -0.37
C TYR A 163 0.40 -11.44 -1.13
N LEU A 164 1.32 -10.59 -0.66
CA LEU A 164 1.71 -9.35 -1.35
C LEU A 164 2.29 -9.64 -2.75
N PHE A 165 3.14 -10.65 -2.88
CA PHE A 165 3.73 -11.02 -4.17
C PHE A 165 2.80 -11.86 -5.03
N LYS A 166 1.83 -12.57 -4.44
CA LYS A 166 0.74 -13.22 -5.18
C LYS A 166 -0.01 -12.18 -6.00
N SER A 167 -0.26 -10.99 -5.46
CA SER A 167 -0.87 -9.87 -6.21
C SER A 167 0.06 -9.32 -7.29
N LEU A 168 1.35 -9.11 -6.97
CA LEU A 168 2.35 -8.61 -7.95
C LEU A 168 2.57 -9.56 -9.13
N GLN A 169 2.80 -10.86 -8.86
CA GLN A 169 3.03 -11.91 -9.86
C GLN A 169 1.79 -12.15 -10.72
N ARG A 170 0.58 -12.09 -10.13
CA ARG A 170 -0.66 -12.34 -10.89
C ARG A 170 -1.11 -11.18 -11.76
N ARG A 171 -0.46 -10.02 -11.70
CA ARG A 171 -0.97 -8.79 -12.35
C ARG A 171 0.10 -7.88 -12.98
N ARG A 172 1.23 -8.43 -13.47
CA ARG A 172 2.26 -7.74 -14.31
C ARG A 172 2.45 -6.26 -13.96
N ALA A 173 2.70 -5.98 -12.68
CA ALA A 173 2.97 -4.63 -12.22
C ALA A 173 4.39 -4.22 -12.61
N ASP A 174 4.53 -3.00 -13.12
CA ASP A 174 5.82 -2.32 -13.23
C ASP A 174 6.29 -1.90 -11.84
N PHE A 175 7.57 -2.11 -11.52
CA PHE A 175 8.12 -1.85 -10.18
C PHE A 175 7.95 -0.37 -9.77
N ASP A 176 7.87 0.53 -10.73
CA ASP A 176 7.60 1.97 -10.56
C ASP A 176 6.21 2.29 -9.99
N SER A 177 5.35 1.27 -9.84
CA SER A 177 4.01 1.42 -9.31
C SER A 177 3.86 1.09 -7.82
N VAL A 178 4.91 0.57 -7.18
CA VAL A 178 4.93 0.27 -5.74
C VAL A 178 4.99 1.58 -4.94
N ILE A 179 4.12 1.69 -3.93
CA ILE A 179 4.06 2.86 -3.04
C ILE A 179 4.53 2.41 -1.66
N ILE A 180 5.61 3.02 -1.18
CA ILE A 180 6.15 2.82 0.17
C ILE A 180 5.91 4.08 0.99
N LEU A 181 5.33 3.94 2.18
CA LEU A 181 5.08 5.03 3.13
C LEU A 181 5.60 4.64 4.52
N PRO A 182 6.15 5.56 5.32
CA PRO A 182 6.37 6.97 4.99
C PRO A 182 7.43 7.13 3.89
N ARG A 183 7.25 8.11 3.00
CA ARG A 183 8.30 8.45 2.02
C ARG A 183 9.55 8.91 2.75
N ALA A 184 10.73 8.57 2.20
CA ALA A 184 11.98 9.15 2.68
C ALA A 184 11.93 10.68 2.53
N ILE A 185 12.59 11.42 3.42
CA ILE A 185 12.61 12.89 3.35
C ILE A 185 13.26 13.38 2.04
N SER A 186 14.25 12.65 1.55
CA SER A 186 14.88 12.89 0.24
C SER A 186 13.88 12.85 -0.91
N GLU A 187 12.84 12.00 -0.83
CA GLU A 187 11.79 11.93 -1.85
C GLU A 187 10.75 13.07 -1.74
N LEU A 188 10.69 13.74 -0.59
CA LEU A 188 9.83 14.91 -0.41
C LEU A 188 10.47 16.17 -1.00
N GLU A 189 11.80 16.29 -0.89
CA GLU A 189 12.60 17.39 -1.44
C GLU A 189 12.62 17.41 -2.98
N ASP A 190 12.60 16.24 -3.63
CA ASP A 190 12.49 16.13 -5.10
C ASP A 190 11.13 16.59 -5.64
N SER A 191 10.04 16.39 -4.89
CA SER A 191 8.68 16.76 -5.33
C SER A 191 8.39 18.27 -5.27
N ASP A 192 9.08 18.99 -4.39
CA ASP A 192 8.99 20.45 -4.26
C ASP A 192 9.78 21.16 -5.36
N THR A 193 10.82 20.52 -5.91
CA THR A 193 11.61 21.08 -7.03
C THR A 193 10.78 21.15 -8.31
N VAL A 194 9.94 20.15 -8.59
CA VAL A 194 9.08 20.13 -9.80
C VAL A 194 7.94 21.15 -9.74
N ARG A 195 7.52 21.59 -8.55
CA ARG A 195 6.48 22.62 -8.37
C ARG A 195 7.01 24.06 -8.46
N SER A 196 8.32 24.25 -8.58
CA SER A 196 8.95 25.57 -8.71
C SER A 196 9.19 26.03 -10.16
N VAL A 197 8.76 25.24 -11.16
CA VAL A 197 9.03 25.48 -12.59
C VAL A 197 7.75 25.61 -13.44
N ILE A 198 6.63 26.08 -12.85
CA ILE A 198 5.44 26.49 -13.63
C ILE A 198 4.96 27.86 -13.15
#